data_AF-A0A225ECI9-F1
#
_entry.id   AF-A0A225ECI9-F1
#
_cell.length_a   1.000
_cell.length_b   1.000
_cell.length_c   1.000
_cell.angle_alpha   90.00
_cell.angle_beta   90.00
_cell.angle_gamma   90.00
#
_symmetry.space_group_name_H-M   'P 1'
#
loop_
_entity.id
_entity.type
_entity.pdbx_description
1 polymer ?
#
loop_
_entity_poly.entity_id
_entity_poly.type
_entity_poly.pdbx_seq_one_letter_code
_entity_poly.pdbx_strand_id
1 'polypeptide(L)'
;MEAMDATMPFPNKQTVDGLKSVWSGRLVRVKAGAAAELTRFEGRVGRVVTVNYDGRAIVDFADGKGECGWYDVANFEAVLEEVTDDAEKKKYDPTASAAQRVPARQS
;
A
#
# COMPACT_ATOMS: atom_id res chain seq x y z
N MET A 1 -27.57 21.64 6.84
CA MET A 1 -27.96 20.40 6.15
C MET A 1 -27.70 20.64 4.68
N GLU A 2 -26.54 20.27 4.17
CA GLU A 2 -26.24 20.41 2.74
C GLU A 2 -25.28 19.29 2.36
N ALA A 3 -25.86 18.27 1.71
CA ALA A 3 -25.15 17.22 1.05
C ALA A 3 -24.58 17.78 -0.25
N MET A 4 -23.25 17.87 -0.31
CA MET A 4 -22.50 18.01 -1.56
C MET A 4 -21.33 17.02 -1.50
N ASP A 5 -21.71 15.74 -1.50
CA ASP A 5 -20.88 14.59 -1.83
C ASP A 5 -20.45 14.73 -3.30
N ALA A 6 -19.62 15.73 -3.57
CA ALA A 6 -18.99 15.91 -4.85
C ALA A 6 -17.83 14.92 -4.90
N THR A 7 -18.02 13.87 -5.69
CA THR A 7 -16.95 13.07 -6.27
C THR A 7 -15.78 13.99 -6.62
N MET A 8 -14.72 13.98 -5.82
CA MET A 8 -13.47 14.66 -6.17
C MET A 8 -12.67 13.62 -6.94
N PRO A 9 -12.64 13.67 -8.28
CA PRO A 9 -11.96 12.66 -9.08
C PRO A 9 -10.46 12.59 -8.78
N PHE A 10 -9.91 13.62 -8.11
CA PHE A 10 -8.52 13.68 -7.68
C PHE A 10 -8.41 14.45 -6.35
N PRO A 11 -7.78 13.89 -5.31
CA PRO A 11 -7.44 14.65 -4.11
C PRO A 11 -6.48 15.80 -4.46
N ASN A 12 -6.64 16.94 -3.80
CA ASN A 12 -5.78 18.11 -4.01
C ASN A 12 -4.32 17.76 -3.63
N LYS A 13 -3.33 18.40 -4.28
CA LYS A 13 -1.89 18.05 -4.10
C LYS A 13 -1.44 18.05 -2.64
N GLN A 14 -1.95 18.98 -1.83
CA GLN A 14 -1.67 19.04 -0.39
C GLN A 14 -2.17 17.80 0.36
N THR A 15 -3.36 17.31 0.01
CA THR A 15 -3.94 16.09 0.60
C THR A 15 -3.10 14.87 0.24
N VAL A 16 -2.70 14.74 -1.04
CA VAL A 16 -1.83 13.63 -1.48
C VAL A 16 -0.49 13.67 -0.77
N ASP A 17 0.13 14.85 -0.63
CA ASP A 17 1.43 14.99 0.02
C ASP A 17 1.35 14.58 1.50
N GLY A 18 0.28 14.99 2.20
CA GLY A 18 -0.01 14.53 3.55
C GLY A 18 -0.20 13.01 3.63
N LEU A 19 -1.01 12.44 2.74
CA LEU A 19 -1.23 10.99 2.67
C LEU A 19 0.07 10.24 2.37
N LYS A 20 0.88 10.73 1.45
CA LYS A 20 2.18 10.14 1.12
C LYS A 20 3.11 10.18 2.33
N SER A 21 3.19 11.32 3.03
CA SER A 21 4.04 11.45 4.22
C SER A 21 3.57 10.57 5.37
N VAL A 22 2.25 10.40 5.53
CA VAL A 22 1.68 9.56 6.60
C VAL A 22 1.89 8.10 6.25
N TRP A 23 1.47 7.65 5.06
CA TRP A 23 1.36 6.24 4.73
C TRP A 23 2.62 5.63 4.14
N SER A 24 3.51 6.40 3.49
CA SER A 24 4.73 5.83 2.91
C SER A 24 5.58 5.14 3.98
N GLY A 25 5.99 3.91 3.66
CA GLY A 25 6.76 3.05 4.56
C GLY A 25 5.95 2.30 5.61
N ARG A 26 4.64 2.54 5.75
CA ARG A 26 3.79 1.78 6.68
C ARG A 26 3.48 0.38 6.19
N LEU A 27 3.32 -0.53 7.13
CA LEU A 27 2.88 -1.89 6.87
C LEU A 27 1.36 -1.94 6.95
N VAL A 28 0.75 -2.58 5.97
CA VAL A 28 -0.69 -2.60 5.75
C VAL A 28 -1.12 -4.01 5.39
N ARG A 29 -2.33 -4.39 5.76
CA ARG A 29 -2.96 -5.64 5.34
C ARG A 29 -4.26 -5.35 4.62
N VAL A 30 -4.62 -6.21 3.67
CA VAL A 30 -5.91 -6.10 2.98
C VAL A 30 -7.02 -6.58 3.90
N LYS A 31 -8.07 -5.78 4.05
CA LYS A 31 -9.28 -6.17 4.78
C LYS A 31 -10.07 -7.20 3.99
N ALA A 32 -10.62 -8.18 4.71
CA ALA A 32 -11.35 -9.26 4.09
C ALA A 32 -12.60 -8.76 3.34
N GLY A 33 -12.75 -9.16 2.06
CA GLY A 33 -13.88 -8.77 1.22
C GLY A 33 -13.96 -7.29 0.81
N ALA A 34 -12.91 -6.49 1.05
CA ALA A 34 -12.94 -5.06 0.75
C ALA A 34 -12.68 -4.71 -0.73
N ALA A 35 -11.96 -5.57 -1.46
CA ALA A 35 -11.72 -5.43 -2.90
C ALA A 35 -11.49 -6.79 -3.55
N ALA A 36 -12.30 -7.14 -4.55
CA ALA A 36 -12.24 -8.45 -5.23
C ALA A 36 -10.86 -8.73 -5.88
N GLU A 37 -10.19 -7.68 -6.36
CA GLU A 37 -8.85 -7.75 -6.97
C GLU A 37 -7.73 -8.04 -5.96
N LEU A 38 -7.98 -7.66 -4.69
CA LEU A 38 -7.06 -7.82 -3.57
C LEU A 38 -7.40 -9.03 -2.70
N THR A 39 -8.48 -9.77 -3.00
CA THR A 39 -8.87 -10.98 -2.25
C THR A 39 -7.76 -12.03 -2.21
N ARG A 40 -6.94 -12.12 -3.26
CA ARG A 40 -5.73 -12.97 -3.29
C ARG A 40 -4.65 -12.59 -2.27
N PHE A 41 -4.71 -11.36 -1.74
CA PHE A 41 -3.82 -10.83 -0.71
C PHE A 41 -4.50 -10.75 0.66
N GLU A 42 -5.74 -11.26 0.82
CA GLU A 42 -6.37 -11.36 2.13
C GLU A 42 -5.51 -12.21 3.07
N GLY A 43 -5.23 -11.66 4.26
CA GLY A 43 -4.33 -12.29 5.24
C GLY A 43 -2.83 -12.08 4.98
N ARG A 44 -2.46 -11.32 3.95
CA ARG A 44 -1.06 -10.90 3.72
C ARG A 44 -0.83 -9.48 4.18
N VAL A 45 0.39 -9.27 4.67
CA VAL A 45 0.91 -7.95 5.03
C VAL A 45 1.77 -7.46 3.87
N GLY A 46 1.50 -6.26 3.39
CA GLY A 46 2.31 -5.53 2.42
C GLY A 46 2.83 -4.23 3.01
N ARG A 47 3.68 -3.53 2.27
CA ARG A 47 4.22 -2.24 2.63
C ARG A 47 3.77 -1.18 1.64
N VAL A 48 3.28 -0.06 2.15
CA VAL A 48 3.00 1.11 1.29
C VAL A 48 4.34 1.69 0.84
N VAL A 49 4.58 1.68 -0.46
CA VAL A 49 5.76 2.28 -1.08
C VAL A 49 5.57 3.79 -1.19
N THR A 50 4.45 4.21 -1.76
CA THR A 50 4.11 5.62 -1.98
C THR A 50 2.61 5.79 -2.23
N VAL A 51 2.11 7.02 -2.17
CA VAL A 51 0.78 7.39 -2.68
C VAL A 51 0.98 8.21 -3.96
N ASN A 52 0.28 7.85 -5.03
CA ASN A 52 0.32 8.57 -6.32
C ASN A 52 -0.57 9.82 -6.29
N TYR A 53 -0.37 10.73 -7.26
CA TYR A 53 -1.18 11.96 -7.38
C TYR A 53 -2.66 11.69 -7.65
N ASP A 54 -3.01 10.52 -8.15
CA ASP A 54 -4.39 10.02 -8.24
C ASP A 54 -5.02 9.66 -6.88
N GLY A 55 -4.27 9.78 -5.76
CA GLY A 55 -4.74 9.37 -4.44
C GLY A 55 -4.74 7.86 -4.20
N ARG A 56 -4.04 7.09 -5.03
CA ARG A 56 -3.94 5.63 -4.90
C ARG A 56 -2.65 5.26 -4.17
N ALA A 57 -2.75 4.35 -3.20
CA ALA A 57 -1.57 3.84 -2.51
C ALA A 57 -0.94 2.71 -3.33
N ILE A 58 0.37 2.80 -3.54
CA ILE A 58 1.18 1.73 -4.11
C ILE A 58 1.62 0.83 -2.97
N VAL A 59 1.14 -0.41 -2.98
CA VAL A 59 1.47 -1.42 -1.97
C VAL A 59 2.33 -2.52 -2.59
N ASP A 60 3.42 -2.83 -1.91
CA ASP A 60 4.28 -3.96 -2.18
C ASP A 60 3.89 -5.12 -1.27
N PHE A 61 3.37 -6.20 -1.82
CA PHE A 61 2.95 -7.38 -1.05
C PHE A 61 4.05 -8.45 -0.88
N ALA A 62 5.31 -8.14 -1.26
CA ALA A 62 6.48 -9.02 -1.18
C ALA A 62 6.12 -10.52 -1.27
N ASP A 63 5.50 -10.95 -2.38
CA ASP A 63 5.23 -12.37 -2.60
C ASP A 63 6.59 -13.05 -2.76
N GLY A 64 7.01 -13.80 -1.74
CA GLY A 64 8.32 -14.46 -1.59
C GLY A 64 8.76 -15.40 -2.71
N LYS A 65 8.12 -15.36 -3.88
CA LYS A 65 8.49 -16.06 -5.11
C LYS A 65 9.29 -15.20 -6.09
N GLY A 66 9.83 -14.06 -5.64
CA GLY A 66 10.70 -13.22 -6.46
C GLY A 66 9.97 -12.38 -7.51
N GLU A 67 8.65 -12.27 -7.38
CA GLU A 67 7.83 -11.39 -8.22
C GLU A 67 7.60 -10.06 -7.49
N CYS A 68 8.22 -8.98 -7.99
CA CYS A 68 7.89 -7.63 -7.55
C CYS A 68 6.54 -7.22 -8.14
N GLY A 69 5.48 -7.37 -7.35
CA GLY A 69 4.17 -6.82 -7.67
C GLY A 69 3.90 -5.57 -6.83
N TRP A 70 4.12 -4.39 -7.41
CA TRP A 70 3.54 -3.16 -6.89
C TRP A 70 2.10 -3.07 -7.38
N TYR A 71 1.17 -2.87 -6.45
CA TYR A 71 -0.25 -2.78 -6.76
C TYR A 71 -0.79 -1.41 -6.39
N ASP A 72 -1.50 -0.78 -7.32
CA ASP A 72 -2.26 0.42 -7.01
C ASP A 72 -3.55 0.04 -6.30
N VAL A 73 -3.75 0.63 -5.13
CA VAL A 73 -4.93 0.43 -4.31
C VAL A 73 -5.69 1.74 -4.24
N ALA A 74 -6.83 1.78 -4.92
CA ALA A 74 -7.82 2.85 -4.77
C ALA A 74 -8.55 2.70 -3.43
N ASN A 75 -8.94 3.83 -2.81
CA ASN A 75 -9.60 3.84 -1.50
C ASN A 75 -8.85 3.02 -0.43
N PHE A 76 -7.52 3.09 -0.44
CA PHE A 76 -6.65 2.30 0.44
C PHE A 76 -6.95 2.48 1.93
N GLU A 77 -7.46 3.62 2.36
CA GLU A 77 -7.89 3.83 3.76
C GLU A 77 -9.11 2.97 4.14
N ALA A 78 -9.98 2.67 3.18
CA ALA A 78 -11.14 1.81 3.38
C ALA A 78 -10.77 0.33 3.25
N VAL A 79 -9.94 -0.02 2.26
CA VAL A 79 -9.63 -1.42 1.91
C VAL A 79 -8.39 -1.98 2.61
N LEU A 80 -7.47 -1.12 3.04
CA LEU A 80 -6.30 -1.51 3.81
C LEU A 80 -6.52 -1.19 5.28
N GLU A 81 -5.85 -1.98 6.12
CA GLU A 81 -5.73 -1.74 7.53
C GLU A 81 -4.25 -1.62 7.89
N GLU A 82 -3.91 -0.57 8.63
CA GLU A 82 -2.55 -0.40 9.12
C GLU A 82 -2.21 -1.48 10.14
N VAL A 83 -1.07 -2.13 9.90
CA VAL A 83 -0.53 -3.15 10.77
C VAL A 83 0.50 -2.51 11.68
N THR A 84 0.07 -2.18 12.90
CA THR A 84 0.97 -1.71 13.96
C THR A 84 1.55 -2.86 14.80
N ASP A 85 0.96 -4.05 14.72
CA ASP A 85 1.32 -5.22 15.51
C ASP A 85 2.62 -5.90 15.04
N ASP A 86 3.58 -6.05 15.95
CA ASP A 86 4.90 -6.63 15.66
C ASP A 86 4.86 -8.09 15.21
N ALA A 87 3.83 -8.87 15.54
CA ALA A 87 3.70 -10.25 15.06
C ALA A 87 3.33 -10.29 13.57
N GLU A 88 2.49 -9.38 13.13
CA GLU A 88 2.11 -9.23 11.72
C GLU A 88 3.26 -8.61 10.90
N LYS A 89 4.06 -7.69 11.47
CA LYS A 89 5.26 -7.14 10.81
C LYS A 89 6.26 -8.24 10.42
N LYS A 90 6.38 -9.29 11.23
CA LYS A 90 7.25 -10.45 10.93
C LYS A 90 6.78 -11.30 9.75
N LYS A 91 5.51 -11.17 9.34
CA LYS A 91 4.99 -11.84 8.15
C LYS A 91 5.38 -11.14 6.86
N TYR A 92 5.69 -9.84 6.92
CA TYR A 92 6.24 -9.11 5.80
C TYR A 92 7.76 -9.29 5.79
N ASP A 93 8.26 -10.01 4.79
CA ASP A 93 9.69 -10.12 4.55
C ASP A 93 10.12 -9.08 3.49
N PRO A 94 10.78 -7.98 3.87
CA PRO A 94 11.23 -6.98 2.90
C PRO A 94 12.35 -7.48 1.99
N THR A 95 13.02 -8.60 2.33
CA THR A 95 14.11 -9.16 1.52
C THR A 95 13.60 -10.02 0.36
N ALA A 96 12.34 -10.45 0.44
CA ALA A 96 11.61 -11.08 -0.63
C ALA A 96 11.23 -10.11 -1.76
N SER A 97 11.08 -8.80 -1.49
CA SER A 97 10.78 -7.82 -2.54
C SER A 97 12.04 -7.43 -3.30
N ALA A 98 12.08 -7.75 -4.60
CA ALA A 98 13.20 -7.45 -5.49
C ALA A 98 13.45 -5.93 -5.68
N ALA A 99 12.52 -5.07 -5.27
CA ALA A 99 12.62 -3.61 -5.32
C ALA A 99 13.69 -3.07 -4.35
N GLN A 100 14.11 -3.86 -3.36
CA GLN A 100 15.17 -3.50 -2.42
C GLN A 100 16.53 -4.10 -2.77
N ARG A 101 16.64 -4.87 -3.86
CA ARG A 101 17.95 -5.13 -4.47
C ARG A 101 18.42 -3.85 -5.14
N VAL A 102 18.85 -2.87 -4.33
CA VAL A 102 19.86 -1.92 -4.76
C VAL A 102 21.01 -2.80 -5.24
N PRO A 103 21.37 -2.79 -6.54
CA PRO A 103 22.49 -3.59 -6.99
C PRO A 103 23.69 -3.19 -6.13
N ALA A 104 24.30 -4.17 -5.46
CA ALA A 104 25.61 -3.94 -4.87
C ALA A 104 26.48 -3.38 -6.00
N ARG A 105 27.00 -2.17 -5.81
CA ARG A 105 27.82 -1.44 -6.78
C ARG A 105 28.81 -2.43 -7.39
N GLN A 106 28.61 -2.84 -8.65
CA GLN A 106 29.59 -3.65 -9.36
C GLN A 106 30.90 -2.86 -9.33
N SER A 107 31.90 -3.40 -8.64
CA SER A 107 33.26 -2.86 -8.61
C SER A 107 34.01 -3.27 -9.88
#